data_AF-A0A7W1YQJ0-F1
#
_entry.id   AF-A0A7W1YQJ0-F1
#
_cell.length_a   1.000
_cell.length_b   1.000
_cell.length_c   1.000
_cell.angle_alpha   90.00
_cell.angle_beta   90.00
_cell.angle_gamma   90.00
#
_symmetry.space_group_name_H-M   'P 1'
#
loop_
_entity.id
_entity.type
_entity.pdbx_description
1 polymer ?
#
loop_
_entity_poly.entity_id
_entity_poly.type
_entity_poly.pdbx_seq_one_letter_code
_entity_poly.pdbx_strand_id
1 'polypeptide(L)'
;MSSYLRCFRPLLALLVVFVPGYPLRAATPWSTRVTTIRVGRQPIGVAVDPRIHRAYVGNSLDNTVSVIDTITNSVVDTIRVGLFPADVEVGLNTNVVYVMNNYASTVSVIETTTNKVVQTIRVGHFPGGIAVDIQRRTPWWTPSMWGLTLRLSW
;
A
#
# COMPACT_ATOMS: atom_id res chain seq x y z
N MET A 1 12.16 -14.61 61.79
CA MET A 1 13.04 -13.43 61.60
C MET A 1 13.17 -13.15 60.12
N SER A 2 12.72 -11.96 59.71
CA SER A 2 13.02 -11.21 58.48
C SER A 2 12.92 -11.87 57.10
N SER A 3 11.82 -11.58 56.41
CA SER A 3 11.73 -11.43 54.95
C SER A 3 12.15 -10.01 54.58
N TYR A 4 12.92 -9.76 53.51
CA TYR A 4 12.85 -8.55 52.66
C TYR A 4 13.88 -8.60 51.49
N LEU A 5 13.35 -8.60 50.24
CA LEU A 5 13.90 -8.02 48.97
C LEU A 5 15.23 -8.58 48.38
N ARG A 6 15.46 -8.71 47.06
CA ARG A 6 14.94 -8.02 45.86
C ARG A 6 15.25 -8.84 44.58
N CYS A 7 14.23 -8.96 43.72
CA CYS A 7 14.19 -8.91 42.25
C CYS A 7 15.52 -8.94 41.45
N PHE A 8 15.71 -9.97 40.61
CA PHE A 8 16.49 -9.89 39.36
C PHE A 8 15.85 -10.80 38.30
N ARG A 9 15.38 -10.21 37.20
CA ARG A 9 14.71 -10.89 36.07
C ARG A 9 15.65 -11.89 35.37
N PRO A 10 15.18 -13.07 34.93
CA PRO A 10 15.81 -13.77 33.82
C PRO A 10 14.97 -13.68 32.53
N LEU A 11 15.70 -13.52 31.44
CA LEU A 11 15.26 -13.42 30.06
C LEU A 11 14.45 -14.65 29.61
N LEU A 12 13.55 -14.42 28.65
CA LEU A 12 12.92 -15.46 27.84
C LEU A 12 14.02 -16.19 27.05
N ALA A 13 14.45 -17.36 27.53
CA ALA A 13 15.39 -18.22 26.81
C ALA A 13 14.63 -18.96 25.70
N LEU A 14 15.04 -18.74 24.44
CA LEU A 14 14.56 -19.49 23.29
C LEU A 14 15.08 -20.93 23.41
N LEU A 15 14.20 -21.87 23.75
CA LEU A 15 14.53 -23.29 23.80
C LEU A 15 14.64 -23.83 22.36
N VAL A 16 15.86 -24.01 21.86
CA VAL A 16 16.10 -24.76 20.61
C VAL A 16 16.17 -26.24 20.97
N VAL A 17 15.08 -26.98 20.73
CA VAL A 17 15.08 -28.45 20.88
C VAL A 17 15.80 -29.05 19.68
N PHE A 18 17.01 -29.55 19.90
CA PHE A 18 17.76 -30.34 18.91
C PHE A 18 17.23 -31.77 18.92
N VAL A 19 16.43 -32.16 17.92
CA VAL A 19 16.04 -33.56 17.73
C VAL A 19 17.03 -34.21 16.76
N PRO A 20 17.92 -35.12 17.23
CA PRO A 20 18.89 -35.77 16.36
C PRO A 20 18.17 -36.78 15.45
N GLY A 21 18.34 -36.66 14.13
CA GLY A 21 17.86 -37.67 13.17
C GLY A 21 16.98 -37.14 12.04
N TYR A 22 16.52 -35.89 12.10
CA TYR A 22 15.94 -35.24 10.93
C TYR A 22 17.08 -34.62 10.12
N PRO A 23 17.23 -34.92 8.82
CA PRO A 23 18.12 -34.12 7.99
C PRO A 23 17.65 -32.67 8.10
N LEU A 24 18.58 -31.76 8.41
CA LEU A 24 18.34 -30.33 8.34
C LEU A 24 17.95 -30.02 6.91
N ARG A 25 16.65 -30.06 6.61
CA ARG A 25 16.11 -29.56 5.35
C ARG A 25 16.48 -28.09 5.35
N ALA A 26 17.48 -27.75 4.53
CA ALA A 26 17.91 -26.39 4.33
C ALA A 26 16.66 -25.53 4.20
N ALA A 27 16.52 -24.52 5.08
CA ALA A 27 15.47 -23.54 4.96
C ALA A 27 15.54 -23.02 3.52
N THR A 28 14.50 -23.28 2.72
CA THR A 28 14.45 -22.77 1.36
C THR A 28 14.61 -21.26 1.48
N PRO A 29 15.65 -20.64 0.90
CA PRO A 29 15.70 -19.19 0.86
C PRO A 29 14.39 -18.74 0.21
N TRP A 30 13.72 -17.77 0.82
CA TRP A 30 12.53 -17.14 0.23
C TRP A 30 12.94 -16.70 -1.18
N SER A 31 12.51 -17.46 -2.19
CA SER A 31 12.92 -17.23 -3.57
C SER A 31 12.10 -16.06 -4.08
N THR A 32 12.61 -14.85 -3.88
CA THR A 32 11.99 -13.63 -4.38
C THR A 32 12.24 -13.56 -5.88
N ARG A 33 11.21 -13.83 -6.68
CA ARG A 33 11.26 -13.62 -8.12
C ARG A 33 11.10 -12.12 -8.40
N VAL A 34 12.18 -11.49 -8.87
CA VAL A 34 12.18 -10.09 -9.31
C VAL A 34 12.05 -10.04 -10.83
N THR A 35 11.14 -9.21 -11.33
CA THR A 35 11.00 -8.93 -12.76
C THR A 35 10.96 -7.43 -12.97
N THR A 36 11.57 -6.96 -14.05
CA THR A 36 11.57 -5.55 -14.43
C THR A 36 10.56 -5.35 -15.54
N ILE A 37 9.53 -4.53 -15.27
CA ILE A 37 8.50 -4.19 -16.23
C ILE A 37 8.85 -2.81 -16.81
N ARG A 38 8.91 -2.71 -18.14
CA ARG A 38 9.13 -1.43 -18.82
C ARG A 38 7.84 -0.62 -18.81
N VAL A 39 7.89 0.58 -18.24
CA VAL A 39 6.81 1.57 -18.20
C VAL A 39 7.25 2.83 -18.95
N GLY A 40 6.47 3.90 -18.86
CA GLY A 40 6.83 5.21 -19.42
C GLY A 40 8.02 5.87 -18.71
N ARG A 41 8.32 7.09 -19.13
CA ARG A 41 9.48 7.86 -18.67
C ARG A 41 9.22 8.51 -17.32
N GLN A 42 10.23 8.43 -16.45
CA GLN A 42 10.22 9.00 -15.10
C GLN A 42 9.00 8.53 -14.28
N PRO A 43 8.90 7.22 -13.94
CA PRO A 43 7.88 6.75 -13.04
C PRO A 43 8.11 7.34 -11.64
N ILE A 44 7.10 8.01 -11.07
CA ILE A 44 7.19 8.63 -9.73
C ILE A 44 6.26 7.93 -8.74
N GLY A 45 4.99 7.73 -9.11
CA GLY A 45 3.98 7.13 -8.25
C GLY A 45 3.61 5.72 -8.71
N VAL A 46 3.36 4.81 -7.76
CA VAL A 46 2.80 3.48 -8.03
C VAL A 46 1.73 3.14 -7.00
N ALA A 47 0.60 2.63 -7.47
CA ALA A 47 -0.42 2.03 -6.62
C ALA A 47 -0.88 0.69 -7.19
N VAL A 48 -1.34 -0.20 -6.31
CA VAL A 48 -1.72 -1.56 -6.66
C VAL A 48 -3.13 -1.83 -6.17
N ASP A 49 -3.99 -2.32 -7.06
CA ASP A 49 -5.27 -2.93 -6.69
C ASP A 49 -5.12 -4.46 -6.71
N PRO A 50 -5.00 -5.10 -5.54
CA PRO A 50 -4.85 -6.55 -5.46
C PRO A 50 -6.11 -7.32 -5.86
N ARG A 51 -7.29 -6.68 -5.92
CA ARG A 51 -8.58 -7.36 -6.17
C ARG A 51 -8.81 -7.61 -7.66
N ILE A 52 -8.28 -6.72 -8.50
CA ILE A 52 -8.35 -6.81 -9.96
C ILE A 52 -6.99 -7.16 -10.59
N HIS A 53 -5.97 -7.40 -9.77
CA HIS A 53 -4.60 -7.72 -10.21
C HIS A 53 -4.03 -6.67 -11.17
N ARG A 54 -4.16 -5.38 -10.79
CA ARG A 54 -3.68 -4.24 -11.57
C ARG A 54 -2.75 -3.37 -10.73
N ALA A 55 -1.67 -2.91 -11.33
CA ALA A 55 -0.85 -1.84 -10.80
C ALA A 55 -0.90 -0.63 -11.74
N TYR A 56 -0.90 0.57 -11.18
CA TYR A 56 -0.98 1.83 -11.89
C TYR A 56 0.29 2.61 -11.58
N VAL A 57 1.03 2.99 -12.62
CA VAL A 57 2.31 3.70 -12.49
C VAL A 57 2.21 5.05 -13.19
N GLY A 58 2.39 6.14 -12.45
CA GLY A 58 2.41 7.50 -12.98
C GLY A 58 3.75 7.83 -13.63
N ASN A 59 3.75 8.05 -14.94
CA ASN A 59 4.91 8.41 -15.74
C ASN A 59 4.96 9.94 -15.91
N SER A 60 5.72 10.62 -15.06
CA SER A 60 5.64 12.07 -14.91
C SER A 60 6.08 12.85 -16.15
N LEU A 61 7.07 12.34 -16.88
CA LEU A 61 7.60 13.01 -18.08
C LEU A 61 6.71 12.77 -19.31
N ASP A 62 6.01 11.63 -19.35
CA ASP A 62 5.14 11.27 -20.48
C ASP A 62 3.70 11.77 -20.31
N ASN A 63 3.32 12.26 -19.12
CA ASN A 63 1.94 12.63 -18.77
C ASN A 63 0.96 11.46 -18.95
N THR A 64 1.40 10.26 -18.60
CA THR A 64 0.62 9.03 -18.72
C THR A 64 0.63 8.22 -17.43
N VAL A 65 -0.34 7.33 -17.29
CA VAL A 65 -0.34 6.25 -16.30
C VAL A 65 -0.28 4.92 -17.02
N SER A 66 0.74 4.12 -16.74
CA SER A 66 0.83 2.74 -17.23
C SER A 66 0.01 1.82 -16.33
N VAL A 67 -0.84 1.02 -16.94
CA VAL A 67 -1.63 -0.03 -16.26
C VAL A 67 -0.93 -1.36 -16.49
N ILE A 68 -0.56 -2.03 -15.40
CA ILE A 68 0.20 -3.28 -15.40
C ILE A 68 -0.70 -4.38 -14.86
N ASP A 69 -0.72 -5.51 -15.56
CA ASP A 69 -1.27 -6.77 -15.06
C ASP A 69 -0.24 -7.48 -14.17
N THR A 70 -0.58 -7.67 -12.90
CA THR A 70 0.35 -8.25 -11.91
C THR A 70 0.46 -9.77 -11.99
N ILE A 71 -0.39 -10.45 -12.76
CA ILE A 71 -0.32 -11.90 -12.99
C ILE A 71 0.70 -12.19 -14.09
N THR A 72 0.58 -11.46 -15.21
CA THR A 72 1.43 -11.61 -16.39
C THR A 72 2.70 -10.75 -16.34
N ASN A 73 2.74 -9.76 -15.43
CA ASN A 73 3.81 -8.76 -15.32
C ASN A 73 4.01 -7.97 -16.62
N SER A 74 2.92 -7.57 -17.26
CA SER A 74 2.92 -6.85 -18.53
C SER A 74 2.08 -5.58 -18.47
N VAL A 75 2.47 -4.56 -19.24
CA VAL A 75 1.66 -3.34 -19.40
C VAL A 75 0.49 -3.68 -20.31
N VAL A 76 -0.73 -3.54 -19.79
CA VAL A 76 -1.98 -3.82 -20.53
C VAL A 76 -2.61 -2.56 -21.10
N ASP A 77 -2.30 -1.39 -20.54
CA ASP A 77 -2.84 -0.12 -21.01
C ASP A 77 -1.93 1.05 -20.66
N THR A 78 -2.11 2.18 -21.34
CA THR A 78 -1.45 3.45 -21.03
C THR A 78 -2.42 4.60 -21.20
N ILE A 79 -2.78 5.20 -20.07
CA ILE A 79 -3.83 6.20 -19.96
C ILE A 79 -3.19 7.58 -19.98
N ARG A 80 -3.64 8.48 -20.86
CA ARG A 80 -3.22 9.90 -20.85
C ARG A 80 -3.91 10.63 -19.71
N VAL A 81 -3.14 11.36 -18.91
CA VAL A 81 -3.61 12.15 -17.77
C VAL A 81 -3.12 13.60 -17.87
N GLY A 82 -3.26 14.38 -16.80
CA GLY A 82 -2.76 15.74 -16.75
C GLY A 82 -1.23 15.81 -16.69
N LEU A 83 -0.72 17.05 -16.64
CA LEU A 83 0.73 17.30 -16.65
C LEU A 83 1.39 16.85 -15.36
N PHE A 84 2.44 16.05 -15.51
CA PHE A 84 3.29 15.54 -14.44
C PHE A 84 2.51 14.79 -13.35
N PRO A 85 2.02 13.57 -13.67
CA PRO A 85 1.48 12.68 -12.67
C PRO A 85 2.57 12.33 -11.66
N ALA A 86 2.41 12.79 -10.42
CA ALA A 86 3.40 12.59 -9.36
C ALA A 86 2.97 11.50 -8.38
N ASP A 87 1.67 11.42 -8.12
CA ASP A 87 1.11 10.49 -7.14
C ASP A 87 -0.10 9.77 -7.72
N VAL A 88 -0.27 8.51 -7.34
CA VAL A 88 -1.32 7.62 -7.83
C VAL A 88 -1.85 6.85 -6.64
N GLU A 89 -3.16 6.90 -6.41
CA GLU A 89 -3.80 6.24 -5.27
C GLU A 89 -5.05 5.47 -5.73
N VAL A 90 -5.18 4.22 -5.30
CA VAL A 90 -6.30 3.35 -5.66
C VAL A 90 -7.38 3.41 -4.60
N GLY A 91 -8.57 3.87 -4.97
CA GLY A 91 -9.76 3.75 -4.16
C GLY A 91 -10.33 2.34 -4.21
N LEU A 92 -9.94 1.48 -3.28
CA LEU A 92 -10.43 0.10 -3.24
C LEU A 92 -11.96 0.06 -3.16
N ASN A 93 -12.61 0.90 -2.36
CA ASN A 93 -14.07 0.82 -2.22
C ASN A 93 -14.86 1.34 -3.44
N THR A 94 -14.23 2.17 -4.27
CA THR A 94 -14.89 2.94 -5.31
C THR A 94 -14.51 2.52 -6.73
N ASN A 95 -13.56 1.58 -6.90
CA ASN A 95 -13.05 1.13 -8.20
C ASN A 95 -12.58 2.28 -9.10
N VAL A 96 -12.01 3.31 -8.46
CA VAL A 96 -11.40 4.44 -9.15
C VAL A 96 -9.98 4.64 -8.67
N VAL A 97 -9.15 5.18 -9.55
CA VAL A 97 -7.77 5.57 -9.28
C VAL A 97 -7.68 7.07 -9.38
N TYR A 98 -7.12 7.70 -8.36
CA TYR A 98 -6.87 9.13 -8.32
C TYR A 98 -5.43 9.37 -8.70
N VAL A 99 -5.21 10.26 -9.65
CA VAL A 99 -3.88 10.61 -10.16
C VAL A 99 -3.67 12.09 -9.96
N MET A 100 -2.64 12.44 -9.19
CA MET A 100 -2.28 13.82 -8.90
C MET A 100 -1.39 14.38 -10.00
N ASN A 101 -1.88 15.37 -10.74
CA ASN A 101 -1.14 16.04 -11.79
C ASN A 101 -0.57 17.37 -11.24
N ASN A 102 0.68 17.34 -10.75
CA ASN A 102 1.26 18.45 -10.00
C ASN A 102 1.35 19.75 -10.80
N TYR A 103 1.92 19.69 -12.01
CA TYR A 103 2.08 20.88 -12.84
C TYR A 103 0.74 21.35 -13.44
N ALA A 104 -0.21 20.44 -13.64
CA ALA A 104 -1.55 20.81 -14.10
C ALA A 104 -2.45 21.32 -12.96
N SER A 105 -2.05 21.21 -11.69
CA SER A 105 -2.90 21.62 -10.55
C SER A 105 -4.28 20.92 -10.55
N THR A 106 -4.30 19.67 -11.02
CA THR A 106 -5.53 18.85 -11.16
C THR A 106 -5.34 17.44 -10.62
N VAL A 107 -6.45 16.77 -10.32
CA VAL A 107 -6.53 15.34 -10.02
C VAL A 107 -7.36 14.67 -11.11
N SER A 108 -6.79 13.69 -11.80
CA SER A 108 -7.52 12.85 -12.74
C SER A 108 -8.10 11.64 -12.01
N VAL A 109 -9.38 11.38 -12.21
CA VAL A 109 -10.08 10.20 -11.69
C VAL A 109 -10.23 9.22 -12.84
N ILE A 110 -9.64 8.05 -12.69
CA ILE A 110 -9.66 6.96 -13.66
C ILE A 110 -10.57 5.86 -13.15
N GLU A 111 -11.48 5.38 -13.97
CA GLU A 111 -12.30 4.20 -13.64
C GLU A 111 -11.55 2.90 -14.00
N THR A 112 -11.46 1.96 -13.06
CA THR A 112 -10.64 0.74 -13.25
C THR A 112 -11.27 -0.31 -14.16
N THR A 113 -12.58 -0.24 -14.40
CA THR A 113 -13.30 -1.16 -15.29
C THR A 113 -13.08 -0.81 -16.75
N THR A 114 -13.01 0.48 -17.06
CA THR A 114 -12.89 1.00 -18.43
C THR A 114 -11.49 1.54 -18.76
N ASN A 115 -10.62 1.72 -17.74
CA ASN A 115 -9.32 2.38 -17.84
C ASN A 115 -9.41 3.78 -18.46
N LYS A 116 -10.51 4.50 -18.22
CA LYS A 116 -10.73 5.85 -18.76
C LYS A 116 -10.75 6.89 -17.66
N VAL A 117 -10.23 8.07 -17.98
CA VAL A 117 -10.39 9.25 -17.15
C VAL A 117 -11.86 9.68 -17.21
N VAL A 118 -12.58 9.50 -16.11
CA VAL A 118 -14.00 9.86 -15.99
C VAL A 118 -14.19 11.28 -15.51
N GLN A 119 -13.23 11.82 -14.76
CA GLN A 119 -13.31 13.16 -14.19
C GLN A 119 -11.93 13.78 -14.02
N THR A 120 -11.87 15.10 -14.15
CA THR A 120 -10.69 15.90 -13.78
C THR A 120 -11.12 16.98 -12.79
N ILE A 121 -10.56 16.94 -11.59
CA ILE A 121 -10.89 17.85 -10.48
C ILE A 121 -9.77 18.88 -10.36
N ARG A 122 -10.11 20.16 -10.24
CA ARG A 122 -9.13 21.22 -9.96
C ARG A 122 -8.93 21.33 -8.45
N VAL A 123 -7.70 21.19 -7.99
CA VAL A 123 -7.35 21.19 -6.55
C VAL A 123 -6.57 22.42 -6.10
N GLY A 124 -6.09 23.24 -7.04
CA GLY A 124 -5.26 24.41 -6.76
C GLY A 124 -3.77 24.15 -6.97
N HIS A 125 -2.94 25.15 -6.70
CA HIS A 125 -1.51 25.12 -7.05
C HIS A 125 -0.73 24.07 -6.25
N PHE A 126 0.03 23.24 -6.96
CA PHE A 126 0.98 22.26 -6.40
C PHE A 126 0.39 21.35 -5.31
N PRO A 127 -0.56 20.46 -5.64
CA PRO A 127 -1.00 19.44 -4.70
C PRO A 127 0.20 18.56 -4.31
N GLY A 128 0.33 18.25 -3.01
CA GLY A 128 1.53 17.59 -2.46
C GLY A 128 1.44 16.07 -2.34
N GLY A 129 0.24 15.52 -2.18
CA GLY A 129 -0.03 14.08 -2.05
C GLY A 129 -1.53 13.80 -2.00
N ILE A 130 -1.94 12.62 -2.45
CA ILE A 130 -3.31 12.13 -2.31
C ILE A 130 -3.31 10.95 -1.34
N ALA A 131 -4.18 10.99 -0.34
CA ALA A 131 -4.48 9.83 0.50
C ALA A 131 -5.98 9.54 0.36
N VAL A 132 -6.32 8.30 0.00
CA VAL A 132 -7.70 7.85 -0.04
C VAL A 132 -7.99 7.07 1.24
N ASP A 133 -9.06 7.44 1.94
CA ASP A 133 -9.52 6.66 3.10
C ASP A 133 -10.03 5.30 2.62
N ILE A 134 -9.20 4.28 2.81
CA ILE A 134 -9.65 2.91 2.78
C ILE A 134 -10.51 2.68 4.01
N GLN A 135 -11.83 2.90 3.93
CA GLN A 135 -12.71 2.51 5.04
C GLN A 135 -12.56 1.01 5.29
N ARG A 136 -11.65 0.65 6.19
CA ARG A 136 -11.68 -0.59 6.93
C ARG A 136 -12.84 -0.37 7.87
N ARG A 137 -13.98 -1.00 7.59
CA ARG A 137 -14.98 -1.25 8.64
C ARG A 137 -14.26 -2.04 9.73
N THR A 138 -13.63 -1.36 10.67
CA THR A 138 -13.32 -1.94 11.96
C THR A 138 -14.67 -2.07 12.66
N PRO A 139 -15.17 -3.30 12.92
CA PRO A 139 -16.25 -3.42 13.88
C PRO A 139 -15.70 -2.86 15.20
N TRP A 140 -16.40 -1.90 15.80
CA TRP A 140 -16.08 -1.27 17.10
C TRP A 140 -16.07 -2.26 18.29
N TRP A 141 -16.04 -3.56 18.02
CA TRP A 141 -16.07 -4.64 18.98
C TRP A 141 -14.87 -5.56 18.77
N THR A 142 -13.67 -5.07 19.07
CA THR A 142 -12.59 -5.96 19.52
C THR A 142 -12.28 -5.60 20.97
N PRO A 143 -12.89 -6.29 21.95
CA PRO A 143 -12.49 -6.15 23.33
C PRO A 143 -11.24 -7.02 23.53
N SER A 144 -10.06 -6.46 23.35
CA SER A 144 -8.87 -7.04 23.96
C SER A 144 -7.73 -6.04 24.13
N MET A 145 -7.44 -5.81 25.42
CA MET A 145 -6.14 -5.49 26.00
C MET A 145 -5.75 -4.00 26.11
N TRP A 146 -6.13 -3.48 27.29
CA TRP A 146 -5.49 -2.43 28.08
C TRP A 146 -5.55 -0.99 27.57
N GLY A 147 -6.61 -0.29 27.98
CA GLY A 147 -6.68 1.17 27.95
C GLY A 147 -7.89 1.67 28.72
N LEU A 148 -7.69 2.02 30.00
CA LEU A 148 -8.67 2.75 30.80
C LEU A 148 -9.07 4.03 30.07
N THR A 149 -10.33 4.13 29.61
CA THR A 149 -10.90 5.39 29.13
C THR A 149 -11.88 5.89 30.18
N LEU A 150 -11.47 6.90 30.96
CA LEU A 150 -12.36 7.66 31.84
C LEU A 150 -13.32 8.49 30.97
N ARG A 151 -14.62 8.30 31.18
CA ARG A 151 -15.67 9.10 30.55
C ARG A 151 -16.18 10.10 31.59
N LEU A 152 -15.94 11.40 31.36
CA LEU A 152 -16.73 12.44 32.02
C LEU A 152 -17.93 12.73 31.12
N SER A 153 -19.12 12.47 31.65
CA SER A 153 -20.39 12.90 31.06
C SER A 153 -20.91 14.10 31.85
N TRP A 154 -21.26 15.18 31.14
CA TRP A 154 -22.27 16.13 31.59
C TRP A 154 -23.64 15.61 31.18
#